data_AF-A0A950PY69-F1
#
_entry.id   AF-A0A950PY69-F1
#
_cell.length_a   1.000
_cell.length_b   1.000
_cell.length_c   1.000
_cell.angle_alpha   90.00
_cell.angle_beta   90.00
_cell.angle_gamma   90.00
#
_symmetry.space_group_name_H-M   'P 1'
#
loop_
_entity.id
_entity.type
_entity.pdbx_description
1 polymer ?
#
loop_
_entity_poly.entity_id
_entity_poly.type
_entity_poly.pdbx_seq_one_letter_code
_entity_poly.pdbx_strand_id
1 'polypeptide(L)'
;MFEAAGVPRSHYAPLYDSLCTLTADDYRERCRERDRSFRDQGITFSLSGEERPFPLDLVPRVIPPDEWETIESGVAQRVRTLEAFLADLYDNAQVLRDGIVPHHLVHSSTHFHRQAVGV
;
A
#
# COMPACT_ATOMS: atom_id res chain seq x y z
N MET A 1 1.61 7.49 15.49
CA MET A 1 1.11 7.27 16.86
C MET A 1 1.06 8.58 17.66
N PHE A 2 2.18 9.30 17.83
CA PHE A 2 2.24 10.47 18.71
C PHE A 2 2.02 11.82 18.00
N GLU A 3 1.40 12.78 18.68
CA GLU A 3 1.30 14.19 18.27
C GLU A 3 2.37 15.08 18.93
N ALA A 4 2.80 14.72 20.14
CA ALA A 4 3.95 15.29 20.84
C ALA A 4 4.64 14.19 21.65
N ALA A 5 5.81 14.48 22.25
CA ALA A 5 6.54 13.49 23.04
C ALA A 5 5.67 12.92 24.16
N GLY A 6 5.44 11.60 24.12
CA GLY A 6 4.61 10.90 25.11
C GLY A 6 3.09 11.14 24.99
N VAL A 7 2.63 11.92 24.00
CA VAL A 7 1.20 12.22 23.81
C VAL A 7 0.70 11.48 22.57
N PRO A 8 -0.01 10.34 22.73
CA PRO A 8 -0.60 9.63 21.60
C PRO A 8 -1.74 10.45 21.00
N ARG A 9 -1.91 10.40 19.68
CA ARG A 9 -3.12 10.91 19.02
C ARG A 9 -4.35 10.20 19.58
N SER A 10 -5.49 10.87 19.63
CA SER A 10 -6.74 10.33 20.22
C SER A 10 -7.11 8.93 19.71
N HIS A 11 -7.09 8.71 18.40
CA HIS A 11 -7.40 7.41 17.79
C HIS A 11 -6.36 6.31 18.08
N TYR A 12 -5.17 6.68 18.57
CA TYR A 12 -4.13 5.74 19.00
C TYR A 12 -4.21 5.41 20.50
N ALA A 13 -5.00 6.12 21.31
CA ALA A 13 -4.99 5.95 22.77
C ALA A 13 -5.26 4.49 23.22
N PRO A 14 -6.29 3.78 22.72
CA PRO A 14 -6.54 2.39 23.14
C PRO A 14 -5.39 1.43 22.79
N LEU A 15 -4.75 1.64 21.64
CA LEU A 15 -3.60 0.86 21.22
C LEU A 15 -2.39 1.18 22.10
N TYR A 16 -2.15 2.46 22.38
CA TYR A 16 -1.05 2.90 23.24
C TYR A 16 -1.18 2.32 24.66
N ASP A 17 -2.37 2.37 25.26
CA ASP A 17 -2.65 1.78 26.57
C ASP A 17 -2.37 0.28 26.57
N SER A 18 -2.82 -0.42 25.52
CA SER A 18 -2.56 -1.86 25.35
C SER A 18 -1.06 -2.16 25.24
N LEU A 19 -0.31 -1.36 24.48
CA LEU A 19 1.14 -1.50 24.33
C LEU A 19 1.89 -1.22 25.63
N CYS A 20 1.41 -0.29 26.45
CA CYS A 20 2.03 0.01 27.76
C CYS A 20 1.91 -1.15 28.76
N THR A 21 1.01 -2.12 28.53
CA THR A 21 0.94 -3.34 29.33
C THR A 21 1.96 -4.40 28.95
N LEU A 22 2.65 -4.25 27.82
CA LEU A 22 3.60 -5.24 27.30
C LEU A 22 5.02 -4.89 27.67
N THR A 23 5.77 -5.88 28.14
CA THR A 23 7.23 -5.76 28.24
C THR A 23 7.89 -5.97 26.88
N ALA A 24 9.16 -5.56 26.78
CA ALA A 24 9.95 -5.83 25.57
C ALA A 24 10.13 -7.35 25.30
N ASP A 25 10.12 -8.18 26.34
CA ASP A 25 10.18 -9.63 26.22
C ASP A 25 8.87 -10.20 25.65
N ASP A 26 7.71 -9.73 26.17
CA ASP A 26 6.39 -10.14 25.66
C ASP A 26 6.24 -9.80 24.17
N TYR A 27 6.68 -8.59 23.77
CA TYR A 27 6.65 -8.17 22.37
C TYR A 27 7.53 -9.05 21.47
N ARG A 28 8.75 -9.36 21.93
CA ARG A 28 9.68 -10.24 21.20
C ARG A 28 9.12 -11.65 21.06
N GLU A 29 8.44 -12.17 22.08
CA GLU A 29 7.81 -13.49 21.98
C GLU A 29 6.68 -13.50 20.96
N ARG A 30 5.79 -12.49 20.98
CA ARG A 30 4.73 -12.36 19.97
C ARG A 30 5.26 -12.26 18.55
N CYS A 31 6.43 -11.62 18.35
CA CYS A 31 7.09 -11.58 17.05
C CYS A 31 7.54 -12.98 16.60
N ARG A 32 8.15 -13.77 17.49
CA ARG A 32 8.56 -15.17 17.19
C ARG A 32 7.35 -16.05 16.90
N GLU A 33 6.26 -15.88 17.63
CA GLU A 33 5.00 -16.60 17.39
C GLU A 33 4.42 -16.28 16.02
N ARG A 34 4.37 -14.99 15.65
CA ARG A 34 3.94 -14.55 14.31
C ARG A 34 4.82 -15.14 13.21
N ASP A 35 6.15 -15.12 13.38
CA ASP A 35 7.08 -15.68 12.38
C ASP A 35 6.97 -17.20 12.26
N ARG A 36 6.66 -17.91 13.36
CA ARG A 36 6.36 -19.34 13.35
C ARG A 36 5.06 -19.60 12.60
N SER A 37 3.98 -18.90 12.95
CA SER A 37 2.68 -19.00 12.30
C SER A 37 2.75 -18.73 10.81
N PHE A 38 3.54 -17.75 10.38
CA PHE A 38 3.70 -17.41 8.96
C PHE A 38 4.44 -18.51 8.19
N ARG A 39 5.49 -19.09 8.79
CA ARG A 39 6.17 -20.26 8.20
C ARG A 39 5.24 -21.46 8.08
N ASP A 40 4.49 -21.76 9.14
CA ASP A 40 3.58 -22.92 9.17
C ASP A 40 2.45 -22.79 8.13
N GLN A 41 2.02 -21.57 7.81
CA GLN A 41 1.01 -21.28 6.78
C GLN A 41 1.60 -21.07 5.37
N GLY A 42 2.92 -21.16 5.20
CA GLY A 42 3.59 -20.89 3.92
C GLY A 42 3.54 -19.42 3.48
N ILE A 43 3.31 -18.49 4.40
CA ILE A 43 3.34 -17.04 4.16
C ILE A 43 4.81 -16.58 4.23
N THR A 44 5.58 -16.98 3.24
CA THR A 44 7.03 -16.71 3.14
C THR A 44 7.36 -15.94 1.85
N PHE A 45 8.53 -15.32 1.83
CA PHE A 45 9.12 -14.74 0.62
C PHE A 45 10.56 -15.22 0.48
N SER A 46 11.03 -15.35 -0.77
CA SER A 46 12.41 -15.72 -1.06
C SER A 46 13.27 -14.47 -1.10
N LEU A 47 14.28 -14.41 -0.22
CA LEU A 47 15.32 -13.38 -0.26
C LEU A 47 16.65 -14.07 -0.47
N SER A 48 17.27 -13.85 -1.64
CA SER A 48 18.56 -14.45 -1.99
C SER A 48 18.60 -15.99 -1.88
N GLY A 49 17.47 -16.66 -2.14
CA GLY A 49 17.36 -18.12 -2.08
C GLY A 49 17.04 -18.69 -0.68
N GLU A 50 16.96 -17.85 0.35
CA GLU A 50 16.49 -18.25 1.68
C GLU A 50 15.00 -17.90 1.84
N GLU A 51 14.20 -18.87 2.27
CA GLU A 51 12.80 -18.61 2.64
C GLU A 51 12.72 -17.97 4.02
N ARG A 52 12.05 -16.81 4.08
CA ARG A 52 11.79 -16.10 5.34
C ARG A 52 10.30 -15.82 5.48
N PRO A 53 9.73 -15.88 6.69
CA PRO A 53 8.35 -15.45 6.91
C PRO A 53 8.17 -13.99 6.46
N PHE A 54 7.01 -13.68 5.89
CA PHE A 54 6.68 -12.34 5.44
C PHE A 54 6.85 -11.32 6.59
N PRO A 55 7.55 -10.19 6.38
CA PRO A 55 7.79 -9.23 7.45
C PRO A 55 6.50 -8.46 7.73
N LEU A 56 5.91 -8.71 8.90
CA LEU A 56 4.72 -7.99 9.38
C LEU A 56 5.03 -7.28 10.69
N ASP A 57 4.79 -5.97 10.77
CA ASP A 57 4.83 -5.25 12.04
C ASP A 57 3.61 -5.62 12.90
N LEU A 58 3.82 -5.89 14.19
CA LEU A 58 2.72 -6.18 15.12
C LEU A 58 1.99 -4.92 15.58
N VAL A 59 2.58 -3.73 15.41
CA VAL A 59 1.95 -2.46 15.74
C VAL A 59 1.18 -1.95 14.52
N PRO A 60 -0.17 -1.96 14.54
CA PRO A 60 -0.94 -1.53 13.39
C PRO A 60 -0.85 -0.02 13.18
N ARG A 61 -0.96 0.39 11.92
CA ARG A 61 -1.26 1.78 11.58
C ARG A 61 -2.77 2.00 11.71
N VAL A 62 -3.19 2.73 12.74
CA VAL A 62 -4.60 3.10 12.92
C VAL A 62 -4.93 4.25 11.99
N ILE A 63 -5.99 4.08 11.19
CA ILE A 63 -6.54 5.09 10.28
C ILE A 63 -7.98 5.39 10.75
N PRO A 64 -8.29 6.63 11.13
CA PRO A 64 -9.64 7.03 11.50
C PRO A 64 -10.66 6.84 10.34
N PRO A 65 -11.95 6.63 10.64
CA PRO A 65 -12.98 6.43 9.61
C PRO A 65 -13.08 7.58 8.61
N ASP A 66 -13.01 8.82 9.06
CA ASP A 66 -13.08 10.03 8.22
C ASP A 66 -11.88 10.16 7.27
N GLU A 67 -10.69 9.81 7.74
CA GLU A 67 -9.49 9.70 6.89
C GLU A 67 -9.66 8.57 5.87
N TRP A 68 -10.17 7.42 6.31
CA TRP A 68 -10.37 6.25 5.46
C TRP A 68 -11.41 6.49 4.36
N GLU A 69 -12.55 7.12 4.67
CA GLU A 69 -13.58 7.46 3.68
C GLU A 69 -13.02 8.29 2.53
N THR A 70 -12.15 9.26 2.86
CA THR A 70 -11.48 10.10 1.86
C THR A 70 -10.49 9.29 1.03
N ILE A 71 -9.68 8.44 1.67
CA ILE A 71 -8.69 7.59 1.01
C ILE A 71 -9.38 6.60 0.07
N GLU A 72 -10.38 5.87 0.55
CA GLU A 72 -11.10 4.85 -0.19
C GLU A 72 -11.74 5.45 -1.45
N SER A 73 -12.49 6.54 -1.29
CA SER A 73 -13.14 7.22 -2.40
C SER A 73 -12.13 7.73 -3.44
N GLY A 74 -11.03 8.34 -2.98
CA GLY A 74 -9.98 8.84 -3.85
C GLY A 74 -9.22 7.73 -4.59
N VAL A 75 -8.88 6.63 -3.91
CA VAL A 75 -8.22 5.47 -4.52
C VAL A 75 -9.13 4.84 -5.57
N ALA A 76 -10.41 4.61 -5.24
CA ALA A 76 -11.37 4.03 -6.18
C ALA A 76 -11.56 4.92 -7.42
N GLN A 77 -11.66 6.23 -7.25
CA GLN A 77 -11.71 7.18 -8.37
C GLN A 77 -10.44 7.13 -9.23
N ARG A 78 -9.26 7.11 -8.60
CA ARG A 78 -7.98 7.12 -9.29
C ARG A 78 -7.76 5.85 -10.10
N VAL A 79 -8.10 4.69 -9.55
CA VAL A 79 -8.05 3.41 -10.28
C VAL A 79 -8.92 3.48 -11.54
N ARG A 80 -10.19 3.89 -11.41
CA ARG A 80 -11.08 4.04 -12.59
C ARG A 80 -10.51 5.00 -13.64
N THR A 81 -9.91 6.09 -13.19
CA THR A 81 -9.30 7.08 -14.09
C THR A 81 -8.08 6.52 -14.82
N LEU A 82 -7.21 5.79 -14.11
CA LEU A 82 -6.00 5.20 -14.69
C LEU A 82 -6.35 4.07 -15.66
N GLU A 83 -7.34 3.22 -15.32
CA GLU A 83 -7.85 2.19 -16.22
C GLU A 83 -8.44 2.80 -17.49
N ALA A 84 -9.31 3.81 -17.36
CA ALA A 84 -9.88 4.51 -18.52
C ALA A 84 -8.81 5.22 -19.36
N PHE A 85 -7.80 5.82 -18.71
CA PHE A 85 -6.68 6.44 -19.38
C PHE A 85 -5.86 5.43 -20.19
N LEU A 86 -5.53 4.27 -19.61
CA LEU A 86 -4.79 3.21 -20.32
C LEU A 86 -5.61 2.65 -21.48
N ALA A 87 -6.90 2.38 -21.27
CA ALA A 87 -7.80 1.90 -22.31
C ALA A 87 -7.92 2.88 -23.47
N ASP A 88 -8.10 4.17 -23.19
CA ASP A 88 -8.09 5.20 -24.23
C ASP A 88 -6.73 5.25 -24.93
N LEU A 89 -5.64 5.34 -24.18
CA LEU A 89 -4.29 5.52 -24.72
C LEU A 89 -3.86 4.42 -25.69
N TYR A 90 -4.22 3.17 -25.41
CA TYR A 90 -3.85 2.02 -26.22
C TYR A 90 -4.85 1.69 -27.33
N ASP A 91 -5.98 2.39 -27.39
CA ASP A 91 -6.94 2.30 -28.48
C ASP A 91 -6.93 3.62 -29.29
N ASN A 92 -7.83 4.53 -28.95
CA ASN A 92 -8.10 5.73 -29.73
C ASN A 92 -7.19 6.92 -29.35
N ALA A 93 -6.60 6.93 -28.17
CA ALA A 93 -5.78 8.01 -27.62
C ALA A 93 -6.45 9.39 -27.70
N GLN A 94 -7.75 9.47 -27.41
CA GLN A 94 -8.52 10.72 -27.40
C GLN A 94 -7.90 11.75 -26.46
N VAL A 95 -7.45 11.35 -25.28
CA VAL A 95 -6.79 12.23 -24.30
C VAL A 95 -5.55 12.95 -24.86
N LEU A 96 -4.86 12.33 -25.83
CA LEU A 96 -3.75 12.95 -26.55
C LEU A 96 -4.24 13.86 -27.67
N ARG A 97 -5.21 13.39 -28.47
CA ARG A 97 -5.80 14.15 -29.58
C ARG A 97 -6.48 15.44 -29.11
N ASP A 98 -7.10 15.40 -27.93
CA ASP A 98 -7.74 16.55 -27.29
C ASP A 98 -6.73 17.49 -26.62
N GLY A 99 -5.44 17.12 -26.58
CA GLY A 99 -4.37 17.93 -26.02
C GLY A 99 -4.36 18.01 -24.49
N ILE A 100 -5.19 17.22 -23.80
CA ILE A 100 -5.23 17.15 -22.33
C ILE A 100 -3.91 16.60 -21.79
N VAL A 101 -3.39 15.55 -22.43
CA VAL A 101 -2.06 15.00 -22.15
C VAL A 101 -1.16 15.20 -23.37
N PRO A 102 0.00 15.86 -23.22
CA PRO A 102 0.93 16.02 -24.33
C PRO A 102 1.47 14.69 -24.86
N HIS A 103 1.43 14.50 -26.18
CA HIS A 103 1.94 13.30 -26.86
C HIS A 103 3.36 12.91 -26.43
N HIS A 104 4.25 13.89 -26.28
CA HIS A 104 5.65 13.61 -25.95
C HIS A 104 5.82 12.95 -24.57
N LEU A 105 4.94 13.19 -23.60
CA LEU A 105 5.01 12.57 -22.28
C LEU A 105 4.74 11.07 -22.34
N VAL A 106 3.88 10.63 -23.26
CA VAL A 106 3.59 9.21 -23.45
C VAL A 106 4.61 8.56 -24.37
N HIS A 107 4.75 9.07 -25.59
CA HIS A 107 5.47 8.36 -26.66
C HIS A 107 6.99 8.30 -26.45
N SER A 108 7.54 9.13 -25.55
CA SER A 108 8.96 9.07 -25.15
C SER A 108 9.21 8.16 -23.94
N SER A 109 8.17 7.70 -23.24
CA SER A 109 8.30 6.86 -22.06
C SER A 109 8.77 5.45 -22.41
N THR A 110 9.75 4.93 -21.67
CA THR A 110 10.19 3.52 -21.76
C THR A 110 9.11 2.52 -21.33
N HIS A 111 8.05 3.01 -20.67
CA HIS A 111 6.91 2.20 -20.21
C HIS A 111 5.71 2.28 -21.14
N PHE A 112 5.80 3.01 -22.26
CA PHE A 112 4.79 2.94 -23.31
C PHE A 112 5.08 1.76 -24.25
N HIS A 113 4.36 0.65 -24.03
CA HIS A 113 4.51 -0.56 -24.83
C HIS A 113 3.71 -0.50 -26.13
N ARG A 114 4.33 -0.07 -27.24
CA ARG A 114 3.68 0.02 -28.56
C ARG A 114 3.02 -1.29 -29.02
N GLN A 115 3.52 -2.42 -28.56
CA GLN A 115 3.00 -3.75 -28.85
C GLN A 115 1.60 -3.99 -28.26
N ALA A 116 1.20 -3.22 -27.24
CA ALA A 116 -0.10 -3.31 -26.60
C ALA A 116 -1.18 -2.45 -27.30
N VAL A 117 -0.83 -1.67 -28.32
CA VAL A 117 -1.80 -0.85 -29.05
C VAL A 117 -2.74 -1.75 -29.85
N GLY A 118 -4.05 -1.62 -29.62
CA GLY A 118 -5.11 -2.36 -30.31
C GLY A 118 -5.25 -3.83 -29.90
N VAL A 119 -4.66 -4.25 -28.78
CA VAL A 119 -4.92 -5.55 -28.13
C VAL A 119 -6.26 -5.52 -27.41
#